data_AF-A0A0D7WUS6-F1
#
_entry.id   AF-A0A0D7WUS6-F1
#
_cell.length_a   1.000
_cell.length_b   1.000
_cell.length_c   1.000
_cell.angle_alpha   90.00
_cell.angle_beta   90.00
_cell.angle_gamma   90.00
#
_symmetry.space_group_name_H-M   'P 1'
#
loop_
_entity.id
_entity.type
_entity.pdbx_description
1 polymer ?
#
loop_
_entity_poly.entity_id
_entity_poly.type
_entity_poly.pdbx_seq_one_letter_code
_entity_poly.pdbx_strand_id
1 'polypeptide(L)' 'MFKKYRATKENVILLESAMKALGYPIEKVSAAKDYKGFKYNNWNMMFHNIVNSKMQELETAHN' A
#
# COMPACT_ATOMS: atom_id res chain seq x y z
N MET A 1 8.01 -11.94 -7.85
CA MET A 1 6.70 -12.52 -8.22
C MET A 1 5.63 -11.49 -7.92
N PHE A 2 4.61 -11.32 -8.77
CA PHE A 2 3.53 -10.35 -8.51
C PHE A 2 2.43 -10.99 -7.67
N LYS A 3 2.03 -10.36 -6.56
CA LYS A 3 0.93 -10.80 -5.70
C LYS A 3 -0.30 -9.93 -5.89
N LYS A 4 -1.45 -10.54 -6.16
CA LYS A 4 -2.74 -9.83 -6.25
C LYS A 4 -3.31 -9.62 -4.84
N TYR A 5 -3.30 -8.38 -4.37
CA TYR A 5 -3.93 -8.01 -3.11
C TYR A 5 -5.42 -7.67 -3.30
N ARG A 6 -6.25 -7.99 -2.30
CA ARG A 6 -7.61 -7.45 -2.18
C ARG A 6 -7.55 -6.07 -1.52
N ALA A 7 -8.41 -5.14 -1.92
CA ALA A 7 -8.43 -3.78 -1.36
C ALA A 7 -9.13 -3.71 0.01
N THR A 8 -8.62 -4.46 0.99
CA THR A 8 -9.03 -4.46 2.40
C THR A 8 -8.33 -3.33 3.16
N LYS A 9 -8.84 -2.94 4.33
CA LYS A 9 -8.22 -1.89 5.16
C LYS A 9 -6.73 -2.19 5.45
N GLU A 10 -6.41 -3.42 5.83
CA GLU A 10 -5.03 -3.86 6.12
C GLU A 10 -4.12 -3.74 4.91
N ASN A 11 -4.55 -4.23 3.74
CA ASN A 11 -3.74 -4.16 2.52
C ASN A 11 -3.56 -2.72 2.02
N VAL A 12 -4.52 -1.84 2.29
CA VAL A 12 -4.39 -0.40 1.96
C VAL A 12 -3.41 0.29 2.92
N ILE A 13 -3.37 -0.08 4.19
CA ILE A 13 -2.34 0.39 5.14
C ILE A 13 -0.96 -0.17 4.78
N LEU A 14 -0.89 -1.42 4.32
CA LEU A 14 0.33 -2.02 3.79
C LEU A 14 0.82 -1.27 2.54
N LEU A 15 -0.10 -0.90 1.65
CA LEU A 15 0.19 -0.07 0.47
C LEU A 15 0.74 1.30 0.89
N GLU A 16 0.12 1.97 1.86
CA GLU A 16 0.63 3.23 2.42
C GLU A 16 2.06 3.07 2.95
N SER A 17 2.32 2.02 3.73
CA SER A 17 3.65 1.72 4.27
C SER A 17 4.68 1.48 3.16
N ALA A 18 4.31 0.73 2.13
CA ALA A 18 5.16 0.46 0.97
C ALA A 18 5.47 1.73 0.18
N MET A 19 4.46 2.55 -0.09
CA MET A 19 4.63 3.85 -0.76
C MET A 19 5.54 4.77 0.05
N LYS A 20 5.40 4.79 1.39
CA LYS A 20 6.24 5.60 2.29
C LYS A 20 7.70 5.16 2.24
N ALA A 21 7.93 3.84 2.30
CA ALA A 21 9.28 3.27 2.26
C ALA A 21 9.99 3.52 0.92
N LEU A 22 9.22 3.68 -0.16
CA LEU A 22 9.74 3.98 -1.50
C LEU A 22 9.82 5.49 -1.79
N GLY A 23 9.43 6.36 -0.85
CA GLY A 23 9.50 7.81 -1.01
C GLY A 23 8.42 8.42 -1.90
N TYR A 24 7.30 7.72 -2.14
CA TYR A 24 6.18 8.30 -2.87
C TYR A 24 5.53 9.42 -2.06
N PRO A 25 5.03 10.49 -2.72
CA PRO A 25 4.24 11.50 -2.05
C PRO A 25 2.92 10.88 -1.58
N ILE A 26 2.78 10.70 -0.27
CA ILE A 26 1.53 10.24 0.33
C ILE A 26 0.65 11.46 0.61
N GLU A 27 -0.65 11.32 0.33
CA GLU A 27 -1.63 12.36 0.65
C GLU A 27 -1.60 12.74 2.14
N LYS A 28 -2.09 13.94 2.47
CA LYS A 28 -2.12 14.46 3.86
C LYS A 28 -2.93 13.58 4.84
N VAL A 29 -3.71 12.63 4.33
CA VAL A 29 -4.57 11.74 5.12
C VAL A 29 -4.03 10.31 5.03
N SER A 30 -3.69 9.73 6.18
CA SER A 30 -3.23 8.35 6.28
C SER A 30 -4.36 7.34 6.02
N ALA A 31 -4.04 6.19 5.43
CA ALA A 31 -4.99 5.09 5.24
C ALA A 31 -5.55 4.56 6.57
N ALA A 32 -4.80 4.71 7.67
CA ALA A 32 -5.28 4.36 9.00
C ALA A 32 -6.47 5.24 9.44
N LYS A 33 -6.49 6.51 9.00
CA LYS A 33 -7.51 7.50 9.34
C LYS A 33 -8.68 7.51 8.35
N ASP A 34 -8.39 7.43 7.04
CA ASP A 34 -9.41 7.30 5.99
C ASP A 34 -8.99 6.27 4.93
N TYR A 35 -9.36 5.01 5.17
CA TYR A 35 -9.02 3.92 4.26
C TYR A 35 -9.73 4.07 2.90
N LYS A 36 -10.94 4.65 2.86
CA LYS A 36 -11.74 4.71 1.63
C LYS A 36 -11.19 5.76 0.68
N GLY A 37 -10.92 6.97 1.20
CA GLY A 37 -10.30 8.04 0.44
C GLY A 37 -8.92 7.64 -0.06
N PHE A 38 -8.08 7.12 0.84
CA PHE A 38 -6.74 6.65 0.46
C PHE A 38 -6.79 5.57 -0.62
N LYS A 39 -7.64 4.55 -0.45
CA LYS A 39 -7.83 3.49 -1.45
C LYS A 39 -8.24 4.07 -2.79
N TYR A 40 -9.23 4.96 -2.83
CA TYR A 40 -9.73 5.51 -4.09
C TYR A 40 -8.63 6.23 -4.87
N ASN A 41 -7.78 6.99 -4.18
CA ASN A 41 -6.73 7.78 -4.82
C ASN A 41 -5.46 6.99 -5.16
N ASN A 42 -5.12 5.95 -4.37
CA ASN A 42 -3.79 5.34 -4.42
C ASN A 42 -3.79 3.84 -4.76
N TRP A 43 -4.93 3.14 -4.77
CA TRP A 43 -4.94 1.67 -4.89
C TRP A 43 -4.33 1.15 -6.20
N ASN A 44 -4.42 1.94 -7.29
CA ASN A 44 -3.76 1.63 -8.56
C ASN A 44 -2.23 1.45 -8.41
N MET A 45 -1.60 2.10 -7.43
CA MET A 45 -0.17 1.98 -7.18
C MET A 45 0.26 0.56 -6.81
N MET A 46 -0.63 -0.27 -6.27
CA MET A 46 -0.35 -1.68 -5.97
C MET A 46 0.05 -2.49 -7.22
N PHE A 47 -0.36 -2.06 -8.42
CA PHE A 47 0.01 -2.72 -9.67
C PHE A 47 1.42 -2.40 -10.15
N HIS A 48 2.10 -1.40 -9.57
CA HIS A 48 3.48 -1.13 -9.90
C HIS A 48 4.38 -2.20 -9.26
N ASN A 49 5.22 -2.84 -10.06
CA ASN A 49 6.07 -3.95 -9.60
C ASN A 49 6.92 -3.59 -8.37
N ILE A 50 7.46 -2.36 -8.33
CA ILE A 50 8.29 -1.89 -7.21
C ILE A 50 7.45 -1.78 -5.92
N VAL A 51 6.25 -1.21 -6.01
CA VAL A 51 5.33 -1.08 -4.88
C VAL A 51 4.84 -2.45 -4.43
N ASN A 52 4.46 -3.32 -5.37
CA ASN A 52 4.01 -4.67 -5.07
C ASN A 52 5.09 -5.52 -4.39
N SER A 53 6.33 -5.44 -4.88
CA SER A 53 7.48 -6.10 -4.25
C SER A 53 7.67 -5.58 -2.83
N LYS A 54 7.58 -4.26 -2.63
CA LYS A 54 7.74 -3.67 -1.30
C LYS A 54 6.61 -4.06 -0.33
N MET A 55 5.37 -4.16 -0.81
CA MET A 55 4.26 -4.67 -0.01
C MET A 55 4.52 -6.11 0.45
N GLN A 56 5.03 -6.99 -0.43
CA GLN A 56 5.37 -8.37 -0.07
C GLN A 56 6.52 -8.45 0.95
N GLU A 57 7.56 -7.64 0.79
CA GLU A 57 8.66 -7.53 1.76
C GLU A 57 8.14 -7.16 3.16
N LEU A 58 7.29 -6.13 3.23
CA LEU A 58 6.71 -5.66 4.49
C LEU A 58 5.74 -6.67 5.11
N GLU A 59 4.91 -7.31 4.30
CA GLU A 59 4.00 -8.38 4.76
C GLU A 59 4.76 -9.57 5.36
N THR A 60 5.92 -9.91 4.80
CA THR A 60 6.77 -11.00 5.31
C THR A 60 7.50 -10.62 6.59
N ALA A 61 7.89 -9.34 6.76
CA ALA A 61 8.56 -8.86 7.97
C ALA A 61 7.63 -8.77 9.20
N HIS A 62 6.32 -8.76 8.99
CA HIS A 62 5.30 -8.71 10.04
C HIS A 62 4.73 -10.08 10.43
N ASN A 63 5.15 -11.17 9.76
CA ASN A 63 4.84 -12.55 10.10
C ASN A 63 6.07 -13.27 10.68
#